data_AF-A0A0B8PFN6-F1
#
_entry.id   AF-A0A0B8PFN6-F1
#
_cell.length_a   1.000
_cell.length_b   1.000
_cell.length_c   1.000
_cell.angle_alpha   90.00
_cell.angle_beta   90.00
_cell.angle_gamma   90.00
#
_symmetry.space_group_name_H-M   'P 1'
#
loop_
_entity.id
_entity.type
_entity.pdbx_description
1 polymer ?
#
loop_
_entity_poly.entity_id
_entity_poly.type
_entity_poly.pdbx_seq_one_letter_code
_entity_poly.pdbx_strand_id
1 'polypeptide(L)'
;MSDKDIKNEEQEVEQTIEEQVAEEVVAEQEADVIGDEGDVEWNEESAEDIEESKVAQLEAALLQTETRLKEQADSVLRAKAEVDNMRRRTEQEMAKARKFAINKFAEELLPVIDNLERAIQAADAENEAVKPIIEGVEMTHKSFLEVVEKNGLKEINCG
;
A
#
# COMPACT_ATOMS: atom_id res chain seq x y z
N MET A 1 -7.62 -2.54 10.52
CA MET A 1 -7.47 -3.95 10.13
C MET A 1 -6.67 -4.62 11.22
N SER A 2 -7.19 -5.70 11.80
CA SER A 2 -6.59 -6.39 12.93
C SER A 2 -5.52 -7.36 12.44
N ASP A 3 -4.53 -7.69 13.28
CA ASP A 3 -3.46 -8.67 12.96
C ASP A 3 -4.01 -10.07 12.59
N LYS A 4 -5.29 -10.34 12.86
CA LYS A 4 -5.98 -11.56 12.46
C LYS A 4 -6.45 -11.54 11.01
N ASP A 5 -6.77 -10.36 10.47
CA ASP A 5 -7.27 -10.21 9.11
C ASP A 5 -6.13 -10.42 8.09
N ILE A 6 -4.93 -9.93 8.42
CA ILE A 6 -3.73 -10.07 7.58
C ILE A 6 -3.26 -11.53 7.50
N LYS A 7 -3.30 -12.26 8.62
CA LYS A 7 -2.92 -13.68 8.65
C LYS A 7 -3.87 -14.57 7.86
N ASN A 8 -5.14 -14.18 7.76
CA ASN A 8 -6.13 -14.93 7.01
C ASN A 8 -5.95 -14.71 5.50
N GLU A 9 -5.64 -13.48 5.08
CA GLU A 9 -5.29 -13.17 3.69
C GLU A 9 -3.95 -13.82 3.27
N GLU A 10 -2.95 -13.89 4.16
CA GLU A 10 -1.69 -14.60 3.89
C GLU A 10 -1.91 -16.10 3.65
N GLN A 11 -2.77 -16.76 4.43
CA GLN A 11 -3.11 -18.18 4.24
C GLN A 11 -3.90 -18.45 2.97
N GLU A 12 -4.82 -17.56 2.58
CA GLU A 12 -5.58 -17.71 1.33
C GLU A 12 -4.68 -17.56 0.10
N VAL A 13 -3.73 -16.63 0.12
CA VAL A 13 -2.75 -16.47 -0.97
C VAL A 13 -1.82 -17.67 -1.09
N GLU A 14 -1.35 -18.22 0.03
CA GLU A 14 -0.46 -19.40 0.05
C GLU A 14 -1.17 -20.65 -0.50
N GLN A 15 -2.45 -20.87 -0.16
CA GLN A 15 -3.26 -21.97 -0.72
C GLN A 15 -3.52 -21.82 -2.21
N THR A 16 -3.76 -20.59 -2.69
CA THR A 16 -4.03 -20.34 -4.12
C THR A 16 -2.77 -20.58 -4.98
N ILE A 17 -1.59 -20.28 -4.44
CA ILE A 17 -0.32 -20.53 -5.14
C ILE A 17 -0.01 -22.03 -5.21
N GLU A 18 -0.23 -22.79 -4.13
CA GLU A 18 -0.03 -24.24 -4.13
C GLU A 18 -0.94 -24.97 -5.13
N GLU A 19 -2.19 -24.53 -5.27
CA GLU A 19 -3.15 -25.10 -6.22
C GLU A 19 -2.78 -24.80 -7.69
N GLN A 20 -2.31 -23.58 -7.97
CA GLN A 20 -1.85 -23.21 -9.32
C GLN A 20 -0.56 -23.91 -9.74
N VAL A 21 0.38 -24.12 -8.80
CA VAL A 21 1.62 -24.88 -9.06
C VAL A 21 1.31 -26.36 -9.31
N ALA A 22 0.32 -26.94 -8.61
CA ALA A 22 -0.09 -28.32 -8.84
C ALA A 22 -0.72 -28.52 -10.24
N GLU A 23 -1.51 -27.55 -10.71
CA GLU A 23 -2.16 -27.62 -12.02
C GLU A 23 -1.17 -27.49 -13.20
N GLU A 24 -0.14 -26.64 -13.05
CA GLU A 24 0.93 -26.48 -14.06
C GLU A 24 1.81 -27.73 -14.19
N VAL A 25 2.11 -28.42 -13.07
CA VAL A 25 2.93 -29.64 -13.07
C VAL A 25 2.19 -30.84 -13.68
N VAL A 26 0.86 -30.90 -13.58
CA VAL A 26 0.05 -31.96 -14.20
C VAL A 26 -0.04 -31.75 -15.72
N ALA A 27 -0.15 -30.50 -16.17
CA ALA A 27 -0.21 -30.18 -17.61
C ALA A 27 1.09 -30.51 -18.36
N GLU A 28 2.26 -30.40 -17.70
CA GLU A 28 3.55 -30.78 -18.30
C GLU A 28 3.76 -32.31 -18.35
N GLN A 29 3.12 -33.09 -17.47
CA GLN A 29 3.25 -34.56 -17.46
C GLN A 29 2.38 -35.27 -18.50
N GLU A 30 1.29 -34.66 -18.97
CA GLU A 30 0.44 -35.25 -20.01
C GLU A 30 0.96 -35.04 -21.45
N ALA A 31 1.95 -34.17 -21.65
CA ALA A 31 2.50 -33.85 -22.97
C ALA A 31 3.49 -34.91 -23.52
N ASP A 32 3.89 -35.91 -22.73
CA ASP A 32 4.94 -36.88 -23.10
C ASP A 32 4.41 -38.29 -23.47
N VAL A 33 3.12 -38.44 -23.81
CA VAL A 33 2.56 -39.73 -24.25
C VAL A 33 1.80 -39.59 -25.57
N ILE A 34 2.53 -39.37 -26.68
CA ILE A 34 2.05 -39.71 -28.04
C ILE A 34 3.20 -40.32 -28.85
N GLY A 35 3.28 -41.66 -28.86
CA GLY A 35 3.98 -42.44 -29.89
C GLY A 35 3.15 -42.47 -31.18
N ASP A 36 3.75 -42.17 -32.33
CA ASP A 36 4.40 -43.11 -33.27
C ASP A 36 3.40 -43.87 -34.17
N GLU A 37 3.25 -43.36 -35.40
CA GLU A 37 3.05 -44.19 -36.59
C GLU A 37 3.72 -43.48 -37.80
N GLY A 38 4.93 -43.90 -38.19
CA GLY A 38 5.51 -43.49 -39.47
C GLY A 38 7.01 -43.73 -39.67
N ASP A 39 7.34 -44.94 -40.15
CA ASP A 39 8.57 -45.32 -40.87
C ASP A 39 9.90 -45.28 -40.07
N VAL A 40 10.17 -46.38 -39.35
CA VAL A 40 11.45 -46.61 -38.64
C VAL A 40 12.47 -47.21 -39.62
N GLU A 41 13.29 -46.35 -40.21
CA GLU A 41 14.59 -46.74 -40.76
C GLU A 41 15.49 -47.11 -39.56
N TRP A 42 15.89 -48.38 -39.45
CA TRP A 42 16.72 -48.87 -38.34
C TRP A 42 18.12 -48.25 -38.42
N ASN A 43 18.29 -47.08 -37.79
CA ASN A 43 19.59 -46.58 -37.38
C ASN A 43 19.97 -47.32 -36.09
N GLU A 44 20.98 -48.19 -36.14
CA GLU A 44 21.61 -48.72 -34.92
C GLU A 44 22.31 -47.55 -34.21
N GLU A 45 21.57 -46.81 -33.38
CA GLU A 45 22.17 -45.88 -32.42
C GLU A 45 23.06 -46.69 -31.47
N SER A 46 24.33 -46.32 -31.42
CA SER A 46 25.27 -46.86 -30.45
C SER A 46 24.80 -46.48 -29.03
N ALA A 47 25.19 -47.26 -28.03
CA ALA A 47 24.99 -46.87 -26.63
C ALA A 47 25.59 -45.49 -26.32
N GLU A 48 26.64 -45.09 -27.06
CA GLU A 48 27.29 -43.78 -26.98
C GLU A 48 26.38 -42.65 -27.52
N ASP A 49 25.60 -42.88 -28.58
CA ASP A 49 24.70 -41.88 -29.18
C ASP A 49 23.51 -41.57 -28.26
N ILE A 50 22.97 -42.61 -27.59
CA ILE A 50 21.88 -42.48 -26.62
C ILE A 50 22.35 -41.69 -25.39
N GLU A 51 23.59 -41.92 -24.95
CA GLU A 51 24.16 -41.24 -23.79
C GLU A 51 24.45 -39.77 -24.11
N GLU A 52 24.97 -39.47 -25.31
CA GLU A 52 25.18 -38.09 -25.80
C GLU A 52 23.86 -37.33 -25.95
N SER A 53 22.81 -37.97 -26.48
CA SER A 53 21.47 -37.38 -26.58
C SER A 53 20.86 -37.04 -25.21
N LYS A 54 21.00 -37.93 -24.21
CA LYS A 54 20.55 -37.67 -22.84
C LYS A 54 21.33 -36.54 -22.17
N VAL A 55 22.65 -36.48 -22.38
CA VAL A 55 23.46 -35.37 -21.85
C VAL A 55 23.00 -34.05 -22.46
N ALA A 56 22.78 -33.99 -23.78
CA ALA A 56 22.29 -32.79 -24.45
C ALA A 56 20.90 -32.34 -23.94
N GLN A 57 19.99 -33.29 -23.68
CA GLN A 57 18.67 -32.99 -23.10
C GLN A 57 18.78 -32.45 -21.67
N LEU A 58 19.64 -33.03 -20.84
CA LEU A 58 19.88 -32.56 -19.47
C LEU A 58 20.53 -31.18 -19.44
N GLU A 59 21.47 -30.90 -20.33
CA GLU A 59 22.09 -29.58 -20.48
C GLU A 59 21.07 -28.53 -20.92
N ALA A 60 20.19 -28.87 -21.86
CA ALA A 60 19.10 -27.98 -22.30
C ALA A 60 18.11 -27.69 -21.17
N ALA A 61 17.70 -28.71 -20.40
CA ALA A 61 16.83 -28.56 -19.25
C ALA A 61 17.48 -27.72 -18.13
N LEU A 62 18.78 -27.91 -17.89
CA LEU A 62 19.54 -27.11 -16.94
C LEU A 62 19.57 -25.64 -17.36
N LEU A 63 19.86 -25.34 -18.63
CA LEU A 63 19.87 -23.97 -19.14
C LEU A 63 18.48 -23.31 -19.04
N GLN A 64 17.42 -24.05 -19.36
CA GLN A 64 16.05 -23.57 -19.26
C GLN A 64 15.67 -23.25 -17.81
N THR A 65 15.99 -24.15 -16.88
CA THR A 65 15.70 -23.96 -15.45
C THR A 65 16.49 -22.80 -14.85
N GLU A 66 17.77 -22.64 -15.21
CA GLU A 66 18.58 -21.48 -14.81
C GLU A 66 18.02 -20.17 -15.35
N THR A 67 17.51 -20.16 -16.58
CA THR A 67 16.89 -18.98 -17.20
C THR A 67 15.61 -18.61 -16.46
N ARG A 68 14.72 -19.57 -16.24
CA ARG A 68 13.47 -19.37 -15.47
C ARG A 68 13.75 -18.89 -14.04
N LEU A 69 14.79 -19.44 -13.40
CA LEU A 69 15.19 -19.03 -12.05
C LEU A 69 15.63 -17.56 -12.03
N LYS A 70 16.40 -17.12 -13.03
CA LYS A 70 16.81 -15.71 -13.14
C LYS A 70 15.61 -14.79 -13.35
N GLU A 71 14.70 -15.15 -14.24
CA GLU A 71 13.48 -14.38 -14.50
C GLU A 71 12.59 -14.27 -13.25
N GLN A 72 12.43 -15.37 -12.51
CA GLN A 72 11.68 -15.38 -11.25
C GLN A 72 12.38 -14.54 -10.17
N ALA A 73 13.70 -14.64 -10.03
CA ALA A 73 14.47 -13.84 -9.08
C ALA A 73 14.32 -12.34 -9.37
N ASP A 74 14.40 -11.94 -10.64
CA ASP A 74 14.18 -10.56 -11.07
C ASP A 74 12.74 -10.09 -10.80
N SER A 75 11.76 -10.96 -11.06
CA SER A 75 10.34 -10.68 -10.77
C SER A 75 10.11 -10.45 -9.27
N VAL A 76 10.63 -11.33 -8.42
CA VAL A 76 10.53 -11.21 -6.96
C VAL A 76 11.22 -9.93 -6.46
N LEU A 77 12.40 -9.60 -7.01
CA LEU A 77 13.12 -8.39 -6.64
C LEU A 77 12.33 -7.13 -7.00
N ARG A 78 11.70 -7.10 -8.19
CA ARG A 78 10.84 -6.00 -8.62
C ARG A 78 9.59 -5.90 -7.74
N ALA A 79 8.91 -7.02 -7.50
CA ALA A 79 7.72 -7.05 -6.64
C ALA A 79 8.03 -6.53 -5.23
N LYS A 80 9.17 -6.93 -4.65
CA LYS A 80 9.63 -6.43 -3.35
C LYS A 80 9.85 -4.91 -3.38
N ALA A 81 10.48 -4.39 -4.44
CA ALA A 81 10.68 -2.95 -4.60
C ALA A 81 9.36 -2.18 -4.75
N GLU A 82 8.37 -2.75 -5.43
CA GLU A 82 7.03 -2.18 -5.57
C GLU A 82 6.31 -2.10 -4.22
N VAL A 83 6.38 -3.17 -3.42
CA VAL A 83 5.81 -3.19 -2.06
C VAL A 83 6.47 -2.15 -1.16
N ASP A 84 7.81 -2.06 -1.17
CA ASP A 84 8.53 -1.06 -0.37
C ASP A 84 8.17 0.38 -0.78
N ASN A 85 8.05 0.64 -2.09
CA ASN A 85 7.61 1.93 -2.61
C ASN A 85 6.16 2.25 -2.23
N MET A 86 5.25 1.27 -2.33
CA MET A 86 3.85 1.41 -1.94
C MET A 86 3.73 1.69 -0.44
N ARG A 87 4.48 0.97 0.39
CA ARG A 87 4.53 1.21 1.84
C ARG A 87 4.99 2.63 2.16
N ARG A 88 6.11 3.08 1.57
CA ARG A 88 6.60 4.45 1.78
C ARG A 88 5.57 5.49 1.34
N ARG A 89 4.90 5.26 0.20
CA ARG A 89 3.88 6.16 -0.33
C ARG A 89 2.65 6.22 0.57
N THR A 90 2.14 5.07 1.00
CA THR A 90 0.97 4.99 1.89
C THR A 90 1.24 5.63 3.25
N GLU A 91 2.44 5.45 3.82
CA GLU A 91 2.85 6.13 5.05
C GLU A 91 2.80 7.67 4.89
N GLN A 92 3.27 8.19 3.76
CA GLN A 92 3.19 9.62 3.45
C GLN A 92 1.76 10.11 3.24
N GLU A 93 0.93 9.36 2.53
CA GLU A 93 -0.48 9.69 2.30
C GLU A 93 -1.27 9.67 3.62
N MET A 94 -1.05 8.68 4.48
CA MET A 94 -1.65 8.63 5.82
C MET A 94 -1.20 9.79 6.70
N ALA A 95 0.09 10.17 6.66
CA ALA A 95 0.58 11.33 7.40
C ALA A 95 -0.08 12.64 6.93
N LYS A 96 -0.25 12.81 5.60
CA LYS A 96 -0.98 13.95 5.03
C LYS A 96 -2.45 13.93 5.43
N ALA A 97 -3.12 12.78 5.31
CA ALA A 97 -4.52 12.63 5.69
C ALA A 97 -4.73 13.00 7.17
N ARG A 98 -3.86 12.54 8.07
CA ARG A 98 -3.90 12.94 9.49
C ARG A 98 -3.72 14.44 9.67
N LYS A 99 -2.77 15.06 8.95
CA LYS A 99 -2.51 16.50 9.03
C LYS A 99 -3.71 17.33 8.57
N PHE A 100 -4.41 16.89 7.53
CA PHE A 100 -5.51 17.64 6.92
C PHE A 100 -6.92 17.19 7.35
N ALA A 101 -7.03 16.16 8.20
CA ALA A 101 -8.32 15.61 8.63
C ALA A 101 -9.21 16.64 9.32
N ILE A 102 -8.63 17.60 10.05
CA ILE A 102 -9.36 18.63 10.78
C ILE A 102 -9.48 19.95 10.02
N ASN A 103 -8.89 20.09 8.83
CA ASN A 103 -8.86 21.37 8.11
C ASN A 103 -10.25 21.90 7.82
N LYS A 104 -11.12 21.07 7.23
CA LYS A 104 -12.48 21.49 6.89
C LYS A 104 -13.27 21.91 8.13
N PHE A 105 -13.13 21.15 9.22
CA PHE A 105 -13.78 21.49 10.48
C PHE A 105 -13.26 22.81 11.06
N ALA A 106 -11.95 23.03 11.00
CA ALA A 106 -11.33 24.27 11.44
C ALA A 106 -11.75 25.48 10.60
N GLU A 107 -11.84 25.32 9.27
CA GLU A 107 -12.36 26.36 8.37
C GLU A 107 -13.80 26.75 8.72
N GLU A 108 -14.65 25.77 9.05
CA GLU A 108 -16.04 26.00 9.48
C GLU A 108 -16.13 26.67 10.86
N LEU A 109 -15.09 26.63 11.68
CA LEU A 109 -15.01 27.30 12.97
C LEU A 109 -14.55 28.76 12.88
N LEU A 110 -13.89 29.18 11.79
CA LEU A 110 -13.42 30.56 11.63
C LEU A 110 -14.55 31.60 11.78
N PRO A 111 -15.74 31.44 11.16
CA PRO A 111 -16.83 32.39 11.35
C PRO A 111 -17.31 32.48 12.81
N VAL A 112 -17.13 31.43 13.62
CA VAL A 112 -17.48 31.45 15.05
C VAL A 112 -16.51 32.33 15.82
N ILE A 113 -15.20 32.22 15.52
CA ILE A 113 -14.16 33.08 16.09
C ILE A 113 -14.40 34.54 15.70
N ASP A 114 -14.63 34.81 14.41
CA ASP A 114 -14.94 36.16 13.89
C ASP A 114 -16.18 36.77 14.57
N ASN A 115 -17.19 35.95 14.83
CA ASN A 115 -18.41 36.40 15.51
C ASN A 115 -18.17 36.73 16.99
N LEU A 116 -17.31 35.98 17.68
CA LEU A 116 -16.91 36.27 19.06
C LEU A 116 -16.15 37.60 19.11
N GLU A 117 -15.20 37.80 18.20
CA GLU A 117 -14.45 39.07 18.09
C GLU A 117 -15.38 40.24 17.81
N ARG A 118 -16.32 40.08 16.86
CA ARG A 118 -17.32 41.11 16.56
C ARG A 118 -18.21 41.41 17.75
N ALA A 119 -18.58 40.41 18.54
CA ALA A 119 -19.39 40.59 19.74
C ALA A 119 -18.63 41.35 20.83
N ILE A 120 -17.35 41.03 21.05
CA ILE A 120 -16.47 41.74 22.00
C ILE A 120 -16.29 43.20 21.54
N GLN A 121 -16.00 43.44 20.27
CA GLN A 121 -15.80 44.78 19.71
C GLN A 121 -17.06 45.66 19.74
N ALA A 122 -18.24 45.06 19.57
CA ALA A 122 -19.51 45.78 19.57
C ALA A 122 -20.07 46.02 20.99
N ALA A 123 -19.49 45.41 22.01
CA ALA A 123 -19.99 45.51 23.37
C ALA A 123 -19.66 46.88 24.00
N ASP A 124 -20.60 47.41 24.77
CA ASP A 124 -20.39 48.62 25.57
C ASP A 124 -19.67 48.27 26.87
N ALA A 125 -18.34 48.42 26.88
CA ALA A 125 -17.49 48.09 28.03
C ALA A 125 -17.73 48.99 29.26
N GLU A 126 -18.37 50.14 29.09
CA GLU A 126 -18.71 51.07 30.18
C GLU A 126 -20.00 50.68 30.90
N ASN A 127 -20.78 49.75 30.33
CA ASN A 127 -22.01 49.26 30.94
C ASN A 127 -21.70 48.16 31.97
N GLU A 128 -21.66 48.56 33.25
CA GLU A 128 -21.40 47.68 34.40
C GLU A 128 -22.31 46.45 34.50
N ALA A 129 -23.52 46.48 33.91
CA ALA A 129 -24.44 45.34 33.93
C ALA A 129 -24.02 44.21 32.98
N VAL A 130 -23.28 44.51 31.91
CA VAL A 130 -22.85 43.54 30.89
C VAL A 130 -21.36 43.20 30.98
N LYS A 131 -20.58 43.98 31.73
CA LYS A 131 -19.14 43.78 31.95
C LYS A 131 -18.74 42.33 32.30
N PRO A 132 -19.42 41.63 33.24
CA PRO A 132 -19.07 40.25 33.56
C PRO A 132 -19.31 39.27 32.39
N ILE A 133 -20.26 39.59 31.50
CA ILE A 133 -20.54 38.79 30.31
C ILE A 133 -19.43 39.00 29.29
N ILE A 134 -19.01 40.24 29.06
CA ILE A 134 -17.90 40.59 28.14
C ILE A 134 -16.63 39.84 28.56
N GLU A 135 -16.26 39.92 29.84
CA GLU A 135 -15.09 39.21 30.39
C GLU A 135 -15.20 37.69 30.18
N GLY A 136 -16.38 37.11 30.38
CA GLY A 136 -16.64 35.69 30.12
C GLY A 136 -16.46 35.30 28.65
N VAL A 137 -16.91 36.14 27.73
CA VAL A 137 -16.78 35.95 26.28
C VAL A 137 -15.32 36.09 25.85
N GLU A 138 -14.58 37.08 26.38
CA GLU A 138 -13.13 37.25 26.14
C GLU A 138 -12.32 36.04 26.61
N MET A 139 -12.60 35.52 27.81
CA MET A 139 -11.95 34.30 28.31
C MET A 139 -12.24 33.09 27.41
N THR A 140 -13.46 32.99 26.90
CA THR A 140 -13.85 31.91 25.98
C THR A 140 -13.16 32.05 24.64
N HIS A 141 -13.11 33.26 24.06
CA HIS A 141 -12.41 33.54 22.80
C HIS A 141 -10.91 33.21 22.93
N LYS A 142 -10.27 33.65 24.01
CA LYS A 142 -8.87 33.31 24.30
C LYS A 142 -8.64 31.80 24.41
N SER A 143 -9.47 31.11 25.20
CA SER A 143 -9.37 29.65 25.36
C SER A 143 -9.59 28.92 24.04
N PHE A 144 -10.49 29.44 23.19
CA PHE A 144 -10.72 28.91 21.86
C PHE A 144 -9.45 29.06 21.02
N LEU A 145 -8.89 30.28 20.90
CA LEU A 145 -7.65 30.51 20.13
C LEU A 145 -6.50 29.60 20.59
N GLU A 146 -6.31 29.41 21.89
CA GLU A 146 -5.30 28.48 22.44
C GLU A 146 -5.54 27.03 21.97
N VAL A 147 -6.79 26.57 21.91
CA VAL A 147 -7.15 25.24 21.41
C VAL A 147 -6.88 25.13 19.91
N VAL A 148 -7.21 26.14 19.12
CA VAL A 148 -7.00 26.14 17.66
C VAL A 148 -5.50 26.12 17.35
N GLU A 149 -4.70 26.91 18.09
CA GLU A 149 -3.23 26.91 18.00
C GLU A 149 -2.61 25.56 18.34
N LYS A 150 -3.06 24.91 19.41
CA LYS A 150 -2.61 23.57 19.78
C LYS A 150 -2.88 22.52 18.69
N ASN A 151 -3.91 22.73 17.88
CA ASN A 151 -4.27 21.86 16.75
C ASN A 151 -3.58 22.26 15.42
N GLY A 152 -2.60 23.16 15.47
CA GLY A 152 -1.72 23.45 14.33
C GLY A 152 -2.18 24.61 13.44
N LEU A 153 -3.16 25.38 13.89
CA LEU A 153 -3.71 26.53 13.17
C LEU A 153 -3.22 27.82 13.81
N LYS A 154 -2.64 28.72 13.03
CA LYS A 154 -2.14 29.99 13.53
C LYS A 154 -2.86 31.13 12.86
N GLU A 155 -3.20 32.13 13.65
CA GLU A 155 -3.69 33.40 13.14
C GLU A 155 -2.60 34.05 12.26
N ILE A 156 -3.01 34.56 11.10
CA ILE A 156 -2.16 35.32 10.20
C ILE A 156 -2.54 36.78 10.33
N ASN A 157 -1.67 37.56 10.97
CA ASN A 157 -1.84 39.00 11.04
C ASN A 157 -1.58 39.61 9.66
N CYS A 158 -2.65 39.98 8.97
CA CYS A 158 -2.59 40.77 7.75
C CYS A 158 -2.47 42.23 8.19
N GLY A 159 -1.24 42.76 8.21
CA GLY A 159 -0.99 44.18 8.50
C GLY A 159 -1.50 45.11 7.40
#